data_AF-A0A1I4LPF1-F1
#
_entry.id   AF-A0A1I4LPF1-F1
#
_cell.length_a   1.000
_cell.length_b   1.000
_cell.length_c   1.000
_cell.angle_alpha   90.00
_cell.angle_beta   90.00
_cell.angle_gamma   90.00
#
_symmetry.space_group_name_H-M   'P 1'
#
loop_
_entity.id
_entity.type
_entity.pdbx_description
1 polymer ?
#
loop_
_entity_poly.entity_id
_entity_poly.type
_entity_poly.pdbx_seq_one_letter_code
_entity_poly.pdbx_strand_id
1 'polypeptide(L)'
;MARRIARWVGTVVGGSRFVLLTLAIVAQPVSVQAEPRLLGWQDLVPLGWPDRDPLDGQDISQLDDGDPEAQRLYAVLREYLDNAPVVPSLDNETVAIPGFVVPLRFEPQTQTIQEFLLVPFSGACIHVPPPASNQIILVNAELAARQFPAHPDAPVLVTGRLSIEHAESELAVSSYRLDASQITPYR
;
A
#
# COMPACT_ATOMS: atom_id res chain seq x y z
N MET A 1 -31.53 83.85 49.71
CA MET A 1 -32.90 84.26 49.33
C MET A 1 -33.28 83.51 48.07
N ALA A 2 -34.43 82.85 48.06
CA ALA A 2 -34.74 81.63 47.31
C ALA A 2 -34.84 81.79 45.77
N ARG A 3 -34.36 80.75 45.05
CA ARG A 3 -34.85 80.37 43.71
C ARG A 3 -35.07 78.86 43.71
N ARG A 4 -36.32 78.41 43.61
CA ARG A 4 -36.67 77.00 43.39
C ARG A 4 -37.24 76.85 41.98
N ILE A 5 -36.55 76.04 41.18
CA ILE A 5 -36.88 75.67 39.81
C ILE A 5 -37.58 74.30 39.86
N ALA A 6 -38.68 74.18 39.12
CA ALA A 6 -39.47 72.98 38.95
C ALA A 6 -38.69 71.86 38.24
N ARG A 7 -38.99 70.59 38.54
CA ARG A 7 -38.60 69.46 37.70
C ARG A 7 -39.72 68.42 37.60
N TRP A 8 -39.91 68.03 36.35
CA TRP A 8 -40.85 67.09 35.76
C TRP A 8 -40.66 65.65 36.25
N VAL A 9 -41.77 64.90 36.29
CA VAL A 9 -41.81 63.44 36.43
C VAL A 9 -42.21 62.84 35.08
N GLY A 10 -41.44 61.86 34.60
CA GLY A 10 -41.74 61.09 33.41
C GLY A 10 -40.83 59.87 33.35
N THR A 11 -41.27 58.78 33.96
CA THR A 11 -40.58 57.49 33.98
C THR A 11 -40.99 56.69 32.75
N VAL A 12 -40.05 56.36 31.86
CA VAL A 12 -40.25 55.37 30.79
C VAL A 12 -39.36 54.17 31.08
N VAL A 13 -40.01 53.02 31.23
CA VAL A 13 -39.43 51.70 31.52
C VAL A 13 -38.69 51.19 30.28
N GLY A 14 -37.41 50.84 30.44
CA GLY A 14 -36.59 50.22 29.40
C GLY A 14 -36.85 48.72 29.27
N GLY A 15 -37.22 48.26 28.08
CA GLY A 15 -37.33 46.84 27.74
C GLY A 15 -36.06 46.34 27.06
N SER A 16 -35.30 45.49 27.75
CA SER A 16 -34.15 44.77 27.17
C SER A 16 -34.64 43.61 26.30
N ARG A 17 -34.36 43.67 25.00
CA ARG A 17 -34.53 42.53 24.09
C ARG A 17 -33.32 41.58 24.23
N PHE A 18 -33.52 40.41 24.82
CA PHE A 18 -32.55 39.31 24.75
C PHE A 18 -32.69 38.59 23.41
N VAL A 19 -31.63 38.59 22.60
CA VAL A 19 -31.51 37.74 21.41
C VAL A 19 -30.90 36.41 21.87
N LEU A 20 -31.68 35.33 21.85
CA LEU A 20 -31.19 33.98 22.10
C LEU A 20 -30.51 33.46 20.82
N LEU A 21 -29.17 33.42 20.83
CA LEU A 21 -28.38 32.68 19.85
C LEU A 21 -28.43 31.19 20.19
N THR A 22 -29.26 30.42 19.48
CA THR A 22 -29.19 28.96 19.47
C THR A 22 -27.97 28.51 18.69
N LEU A 23 -26.96 28.01 19.41
CA LEU A 23 -25.79 27.36 18.84
C LEU A 23 -26.20 25.97 18.33
N ALA A 24 -26.42 25.84 17.02
CA ALA A 24 -26.67 24.55 16.38
C ALA A 24 -25.35 23.79 16.26
N ILE A 25 -25.17 22.73 17.05
CA ILE A 25 -24.05 21.80 16.91
C ILE A 25 -24.32 20.94 15.68
N VAL A 26 -23.64 21.23 14.58
CA VAL A 26 -23.63 20.37 13.39
C VAL A 26 -22.71 19.20 13.69
N ALA A 27 -23.28 18.03 13.97
CA ALA A 27 -22.52 16.80 14.08
C ALA A 27 -21.97 16.45 12.69
N GLN A 28 -20.66 16.58 12.51
CA GLN A 28 -20.00 16.09 11.30
C GLN A 28 -19.85 14.58 11.39
N PRO A 29 -20.09 13.82 10.31
CA PRO A 29 -19.83 12.40 10.29
C PRO A 29 -18.33 12.18 10.49
N VAL A 30 -17.96 11.50 11.58
CA VAL A 30 -16.60 11.00 11.79
C VAL A 30 -16.45 9.79 10.88
N SER A 31 -15.69 9.94 9.80
CA SER A 31 -15.27 8.81 8.97
C SER A 31 -14.27 7.97 9.76
N VAL A 32 -14.71 6.81 10.24
CA VAL A 32 -13.80 5.79 10.80
C VAL A 32 -13.05 5.19 9.62
N GLN A 33 -11.80 5.61 9.39
CA GLN A 33 -10.90 4.84 8.52
C GLN A 33 -10.59 3.54 9.24
N ALA A 34 -10.92 2.40 8.63
CA ALA A 34 -10.52 1.10 9.15
C ALA A 34 -8.98 1.07 9.23
N GLU A 35 -8.43 0.59 10.35
CA GLU A 35 -6.98 0.41 10.45
C GLU A 35 -6.51 -0.56 9.37
N PRO A 36 -5.41 -0.27 8.66
CA PRO A 36 -4.87 -1.17 7.66
C PRO A 36 -4.57 -2.53 8.28
N ARG A 37 -4.99 -3.60 7.61
CA ARG A 37 -4.63 -4.95 8.02
C ARG A 37 -3.13 -5.15 7.81
N LEU A 38 -2.38 -5.42 8.88
CA LEU A 38 -0.99 -5.81 8.78
C LEU A 38 -0.90 -7.21 8.16
N LEU A 39 -0.20 -7.35 7.05
CA LEU A 39 0.05 -8.61 6.37
C LEU A 39 1.52 -9.01 6.47
N GLY A 40 1.76 -10.30 6.62
CA GLY A 40 3.02 -10.95 6.27
C GLY A 40 2.94 -11.60 4.88
N TRP A 41 4.08 -11.91 4.28
CA TRP A 41 4.15 -12.52 2.95
C TRP A 41 3.48 -13.90 2.89
N GLN A 42 3.46 -14.65 4.00
CA GLN A 42 2.75 -15.92 4.11
C GLN A 42 1.23 -15.76 4.02
N ASP A 43 0.68 -14.59 4.32
CA ASP A 43 -0.77 -14.34 4.25
C ASP A 43 -1.25 -14.23 2.79
N LEU A 44 -0.33 -14.00 1.84
CA LEU A 44 -0.62 -13.92 0.41
C LEU A 44 -0.64 -15.30 -0.26
N VAL A 45 -0.27 -16.35 0.47
CA VAL A 45 -0.16 -17.72 -0.02
C VAL A 45 -1.38 -18.54 0.40
N PRO A 46 -2.16 -19.08 -0.55
CA PRO A 46 -3.28 -19.96 -0.22
C PRO A 46 -2.84 -21.22 0.53
N LEU A 47 -3.68 -21.69 1.44
CA LEU A 47 -3.44 -22.93 2.17
C LEU A 47 -3.30 -24.10 1.19
N GLY A 48 -2.23 -24.87 1.34
CA GLY A 48 -1.96 -26.05 0.50
C GLY A 48 -1.16 -25.73 -0.77
N TRP A 49 -0.76 -24.47 -1.00
CA TRP A 49 0.22 -24.12 -2.02
C TRP A 49 1.62 -23.93 -1.39
N PRO A 50 2.72 -24.37 -2.02
CA PRO A 50 2.79 -25.10 -3.28
C PRO A 50 2.16 -26.51 -3.16
N ASP A 51 1.39 -26.91 -4.16
CA ASP A 51 0.67 -28.19 -4.20
C ASP A 51 1.51 -29.31 -4.82
N ARG A 52 2.56 -28.95 -5.55
CA ARG A 52 3.56 -29.84 -6.15
C ARG A 52 4.89 -29.14 -6.37
N ASP A 53 5.93 -29.93 -6.62
CA ASP A 53 7.17 -29.45 -7.23
C ASP A 53 7.06 -29.62 -8.76
N PRO A 54 7.11 -28.54 -9.57
CA PRO A 54 7.01 -28.63 -11.02
C PRO A 54 8.22 -29.34 -11.67
N LEU A 55 9.33 -29.51 -10.95
CA LEU A 55 10.55 -30.16 -11.41
C LEU A 55 10.80 -31.52 -10.72
N ASP A 56 9.79 -32.09 -10.05
CA ASP A 56 9.93 -33.40 -9.41
C ASP A 56 10.44 -34.46 -10.39
N GLY A 57 11.41 -35.25 -9.95
CA GLY A 57 12.07 -36.28 -10.76
C GLY A 57 13.00 -35.78 -11.87
N GLN A 58 13.28 -34.48 -11.99
CA GLN A 58 14.26 -33.93 -12.94
C GLN A 58 15.66 -33.83 -12.30
N ASP A 59 16.69 -34.36 -12.97
CA ASP A 59 18.08 -34.14 -12.57
C ASP A 59 18.64 -32.90 -13.25
N ILE A 60 18.71 -31.80 -12.49
CA ILE A 60 19.24 -30.52 -12.95
C ILE A 60 20.70 -30.30 -12.58
N SER A 61 21.32 -31.23 -11.84
CA SER A 61 22.64 -31.01 -11.22
C SER A 61 23.79 -30.93 -12.23
N GLN A 62 23.59 -31.45 -13.44
CA GLN A 62 24.57 -31.49 -14.52
C GLN A 62 24.22 -30.55 -15.68
N LEU A 63 23.19 -29.73 -15.52
CA LEU A 63 22.76 -28.79 -16.55
C LEU A 63 23.40 -27.41 -16.30
N ASP A 64 24.01 -26.86 -17.34
CA ASP A 64 24.48 -25.48 -17.34
C ASP A 64 23.38 -24.54 -17.88
N ASP A 65 23.44 -23.24 -17.57
CA ASP A 65 22.42 -22.24 -17.98
C ASP A 65 22.19 -22.17 -19.51
N GLY A 66 23.22 -22.52 -20.30
CA GLY A 66 23.15 -22.56 -21.76
C GLY A 66 22.49 -23.80 -22.34
N ASP A 67 22.21 -24.82 -21.52
CA ASP A 67 21.64 -26.08 -21.97
C ASP A 67 20.16 -25.90 -22.38
N PRO A 68 19.75 -26.38 -23.58
CA PRO A 68 18.35 -26.31 -24.00
C PRO A 68 17.36 -26.97 -23.03
N GLU A 69 17.76 -28.02 -22.33
CA GLU A 69 16.96 -28.68 -21.30
C GLU A 69 16.83 -27.82 -20.04
N ALA A 70 17.91 -27.14 -19.63
CA ALA A 70 17.83 -26.17 -18.54
C ALA A 70 16.82 -25.06 -18.85
N GLN A 71 16.85 -24.53 -20.08
CA GLN A 71 15.90 -23.52 -20.54
C GLN A 71 14.46 -24.04 -20.56
N ARG A 72 14.26 -25.30 -21.00
CA ARG A 72 12.94 -25.95 -20.99
C ARG A 72 12.40 -26.12 -19.57
N LEU A 73 13.21 -26.61 -18.65
CA LEU A 73 12.84 -26.80 -17.24
C LEU A 73 12.60 -25.47 -16.53
N TYR A 74 13.42 -24.46 -16.84
CA TYR A 74 13.19 -23.10 -16.36
C TYR A 74 11.82 -22.57 -16.82
N ALA A 75 11.44 -22.76 -18.08
CA ALA A 75 10.12 -22.37 -18.58
C ALA A 75 8.98 -23.11 -17.86
N VAL A 76 9.13 -24.40 -17.56
CA VAL A 76 8.15 -25.18 -16.77
C VAL A 76 8.02 -24.62 -15.35
N LEU A 77 9.14 -24.28 -14.72
CA LEU A 77 9.16 -23.65 -13.40
C LEU A 77 8.49 -22.27 -13.44
N ARG A 78 8.79 -21.44 -14.44
CA ARG A 78 8.17 -20.13 -14.61
C ARG A 78 6.67 -20.22 -14.78
N GLU A 79 6.19 -21.09 -15.65
CA GLU A 79 4.76 -21.32 -15.85
C GLU A 79 4.03 -21.64 -14.53
N TYR A 80 4.64 -22.45 -13.65
CA TYR A 80 4.05 -22.76 -12.34
C TYR A 80 4.07 -21.58 -11.36
N LEU A 81 5.20 -20.84 -11.30
CA LEU A 81 5.38 -19.72 -10.37
C LEU A 81 4.61 -18.46 -10.79
N ASP A 82 4.52 -18.18 -12.08
CA ASP A 82 3.82 -17.02 -12.65
C ASP A 82 2.29 -17.15 -12.56
N ASN A 83 1.79 -18.39 -12.43
CA ASN A 83 0.39 -18.71 -12.21
C ASN A 83 0.09 -19.11 -10.76
N ALA A 84 0.91 -18.69 -9.80
CA ALA A 84 0.67 -19.01 -8.40
C ALA A 84 -0.69 -18.46 -7.92
N PRO A 85 -1.46 -19.23 -7.14
CA PRO A 85 -2.82 -18.86 -6.77
C PRO A 85 -2.82 -17.72 -5.74
N VAL A 86 -3.91 -16.96 -5.73
CA VAL A 86 -4.12 -15.80 -4.85
C VAL A 86 -5.09 -16.12 -3.71
N VAL A 87 -5.10 -15.28 -2.67
CA VAL A 87 -6.05 -15.35 -1.55
C VAL A 87 -7.21 -14.38 -1.82
N PRO A 88 -8.41 -14.86 -2.23
CA PRO A 88 -9.49 -13.98 -2.72
C PRO A 88 -9.99 -12.96 -1.69
N SER A 89 -9.89 -13.29 -0.40
CA SER A 89 -10.32 -12.40 0.68
C SER A 89 -9.39 -11.20 0.91
N LEU A 90 -8.26 -11.12 0.19
CA LEU A 90 -7.37 -9.96 0.22
C LEU A 90 -7.71 -8.92 -0.85
N ASP A 91 -8.58 -9.25 -1.80
CA ASP A 91 -8.98 -8.31 -2.83
C ASP A 91 -9.67 -7.10 -2.20
N ASN A 92 -9.30 -5.91 -2.67
CA ASN A 92 -9.89 -4.63 -2.29
C ASN A 92 -9.70 -4.20 -0.82
N GLU A 93 -8.89 -4.93 -0.05
CA GLU A 93 -8.56 -4.65 1.35
C GLU A 93 -7.55 -3.50 1.49
N THR A 94 -7.65 -2.75 2.59
CA THR A 94 -6.61 -1.78 2.97
C THR A 94 -5.60 -2.48 3.85
N VAL A 95 -4.35 -2.55 3.39
CA VAL A 95 -3.30 -3.39 4.00
C VAL A 95 -2.06 -2.55 4.31
N ALA A 96 -1.25 -3.04 5.23
CA ALA A 96 0.13 -2.63 5.42
C ALA A 96 1.02 -3.86 5.31
N ILE A 97 2.05 -3.84 4.47
CA ILE A 97 2.93 -4.99 4.24
C ILE A 97 4.40 -4.55 4.18
N PRO A 98 5.30 -5.20 4.94
CA PRO A 98 6.73 -4.91 4.87
C PRO A 98 7.37 -5.60 3.66
N GLY A 99 8.36 -4.98 3.04
CA GLY A 99 9.13 -5.61 1.96
C GLY A 99 10.26 -4.74 1.43
N PHE A 100 10.92 -5.22 0.39
CA PHE A 100 12.02 -4.52 -0.28
C PHE A 100 11.56 -3.97 -1.62
N VAL A 101 12.17 -2.87 -2.06
CA VAL A 101 11.77 -2.14 -3.26
C VAL A 101 12.66 -2.55 -4.43
N VAL A 102 12.05 -3.01 -5.52
CA VAL A 102 12.69 -3.17 -6.83
C VAL A 102 12.11 -2.12 -7.79
N PRO A 103 12.83 -1.03 -8.08
CA PRO A 103 12.28 0.08 -8.88
C PRO A 103 11.99 -0.35 -10.31
N LEU A 104 10.81 0.02 -10.82
CA LEU A 104 10.44 -0.13 -12.24
C LEU A 104 10.44 1.22 -12.97
N ARG A 105 9.94 2.27 -12.30
CA ARG A 105 9.86 3.62 -12.86
C ARG A 105 10.41 4.63 -11.87
N PHE A 106 11.49 5.29 -12.26
CA PHE A 106 12.20 6.28 -11.46
C PHE A 106 12.31 7.60 -12.22
N GLU A 107 11.99 8.70 -11.53
CA GLU A 107 12.12 10.07 -12.01
C GLU A 107 13.42 10.69 -11.44
N PRO A 108 14.51 10.79 -12.24
CA PRO A 108 15.82 11.20 -11.74
C PRO A 108 15.87 12.61 -11.14
N GLN A 109 15.07 13.53 -11.67
CA GLN A 109 15.08 14.95 -11.34
C GLN A 109 14.54 15.18 -9.92
N THR A 110 13.57 14.36 -9.52
CA THR A 110 12.94 14.43 -8.20
C THR A 110 13.39 13.30 -7.27
N GLN A 111 14.18 12.35 -7.79
CA GLN A 111 14.58 11.13 -7.12
C GLN A 111 13.38 10.33 -6.57
N THR A 112 12.29 10.29 -7.34
CA THR A 112 11.03 9.65 -6.94
C THR A 112 10.84 8.34 -7.70
N ILE A 113 10.54 7.25 -7.00
CA ILE A 113 10.10 6.00 -7.62
C ILE A 113 8.57 6.06 -7.73
N GLN A 114 8.03 6.00 -8.94
CA GLN A 114 6.59 6.09 -9.21
C GLN A 114 5.94 4.71 -9.19
N GLU A 115 6.71 3.68 -9.56
CA GLU A 115 6.24 2.30 -9.69
C GLU A 115 7.38 1.35 -9.34
N PHE A 116 7.10 0.32 -8.56
CA PHE A 116 8.09 -0.66 -8.12
C PHE A 116 7.45 -2.00 -7.80
N LEU A 117 8.26 -3.07 -7.78
CA LEU A 117 7.86 -4.34 -7.20
C LEU A 117 8.24 -4.34 -5.72
N LEU A 118 7.27 -4.65 -4.86
CA LEU A 118 7.54 -4.98 -3.46
C LEU A 118 7.75 -6.49 -3.36
N VAL A 119 8.82 -6.90 -2.67
CA VAL A 119 9.26 -8.30 -2.58
C VAL A 119 9.66 -8.70 -1.15
N PRO A 120 9.63 -10.00 -0.80
CA PRO A 120 9.87 -10.47 0.57
C PRO A 120 11.32 -10.39 1.06
N PHE A 121 12.30 -10.30 0.17
CA PHE A 121 13.72 -10.29 0.53
C PHE A 121 14.53 -9.37 -0.39
N SER A 122 15.63 -8.84 0.14
CA SER A 122 16.57 -8.02 -0.63
C SER A 122 17.25 -8.84 -1.73
N GLY A 123 17.45 -8.24 -2.91
CA GLY A 123 18.08 -8.91 -4.05
C GLY A 123 17.17 -9.89 -4.79
N ALA A 124 15.84 -9.85 -4.57
CA ALA A 124 14.92 -10.53 -5.48
C ALA A 124 15.05 -9.95 -6.90
N CYS A 125 14.79 -10.80 -7.91
CA CYS A 125 14.79 -10.44 -9.34
C CYS A 125 16.15 -10.05 -9.95
N ILE A 126 17.27 -10.24 -9.24
CA ILE A 126 18.62 -9.97 -9.80
C ILE A 126 19.51 -11.21 -10.00
N HIS A 127 19.37 -12.27 -9.19
CA HIS A 127 20.30 -13.43 -9.24
C HIS A 127 19.65 -14.80 -8.97
N VAL A 128 18.33 -14.90 -9.08
CA VAL A 128 17.53 -16.13 -8.93
C VAL A 128 16.27 -15.96 -9.80
N PRO A 129 15.56 -17.04 -10.19
CA PRO A 129 14.23 -16.87 -10.76
C PRO A 129 13.41 -15.93 -9.85
N PRO A 130 12.68 -14.95 -10.42
CA PRO A 130 11.81 -14.10 -9.61
C PRO A 130 10.90 -14.93 -8.70
N PRO A 131 10.49 -14.42 -7.53
CA PRO A 131 9.51 -15.11 -6.69
C PRO A 131 8.23 -15.48 -7.46
N ALA A 132 7.41 -16.35 -6.86
CA ALA A 132 6.08 -16.63 -7.37
C ALA A 132 5.26 -15.34 -7.49
N SER A 133 4.31 -15.30 -8.42
CA SER A 133 3.51 -14.11 -8.70
C SER A 133 2.69 -13.63 -7.49
N ASN A 134 2.28 -14.55 -6.60
CA ASN A 134 1.63 -14.25 -5.32
C ASN A 134 2.60 -13.82 -4.19
N GLN A 135 3.89 -13.72 -4.48
CA GLN A 135 4.96 -13.23 -3.60
C GLN A 135 5.64 -11.98 -4.17
N ILE A 136 4.98 -11.30 -5.09
CA ILE A 136 5.40 -10.02 -5.67
C ILE A 136 4.17 -9.13 -5.70
N ILE A 137 4.30 -7.88 -5.27
CA ILE A 137 3.24 -6.87 -5.40
C ILE A 137 3.73 -5.77 -6.34
N LEU A 138 2.98 -5.47 -7.39
CA LEU A 138 3.19 -4.26 -8.19
C LEU A 138 2.64 -3.05 -7.42
N VAL A 139 3.51 -2.15 -7.00
CA VAL A 139 3.12 -0.96 -6.23
C VAL A 139 3.09 0.28 -7.12
N ASN A 140 1.95 0.96 -7.09
CA ASN A 140 1.80 2.32 -7.60
C ASN A 140 2.02 3.32 -6.47
N ALA A 141 3.02 4.17 -6.61
CA ALA A 141 3.44 5.12 -5.58
C ALA A 141 3.23 6.59 -5.97
N GLU A 142 2.53 6.88 -7.07
CA GLU A 142 2.30 8.26 -7.54
C GLU A 142 1.59 9.13 -6.48
N LEU A 143 0.73 8.52 -5.68
CA LEU A 143 -0.07 9.19 -4.64
C LEU A 143 0.60 9.20 -3.26
N ALA A 144 1.71 8.47 -3.09
CA ALA A 144 2.37 8.33 -1.79
C ALA A 144 3.23 9.56 -1.46
N ALA A 145 3.05 10.12 -0.26
CA ALA A 145 3.79 11.30 0.17
C ALA A 145 5.22 10.95 0.65
N ARG A 146 6.23 11.33 -0.16
CA ARG A 146 7.69 11.48 0.10
C ARG A 146 8.60 10.24 0.17
N GLN A 147 9.82 10.49 -0.35
CA GLN A 147 11.16 9.91 -0.12
C GLN A 147 11.22 8.43 0.26
N PHE A 148 11.56 7.63 -0.75
CA PHE A 148 12.06 6.27 -0.59
C PHE A 148 13.23 6.23 0.40
N PRO A 149 13.45 5.09 1.08
CA PRO A 149 14.57 4.95 2.00
C PRO A 149 15.87 5.40 1.36
N ALA A 150 16.71 6.09 2.12
CA ALA A 150 18.04 6.52 1.68
C ALA A 150 18.96 5.34 1.32
N HIS A 151 18.60 4.12 1.74
CA HIS A 151 19.33 2.89 1.49
C HIS A 151 18.46 1.93 0.67
N PRO A 152 18.90 1.51 -0.53
CA PRO A 152 18.12 0.64 -1.40
C PRO A 152 17.86 -0.75 -0.79
N ASP A 153 18.71 -1.18 0.14
CA ASP A 153 18.60 -2.50 0.78
C ASP A 153 17.76 -2.48 2.07
N ALA A 154 17.22 -1.33 2.47
CA ALA A 154 16.39 -1.23 3.68
C ALA A 154 14.93 -1.55 3.36
N PRO A 155 14.24 -2.36 4.18
CA PRO A 155 12.83 -2.65 3.96
C PRO A 155 11.96 -1.42 4.23
N VAL A 156 10.82 -1.38 3.55
CA VAL A 156 9.74 -0.40 3.74
C VAL A 156 8.49 -1.10 4.26
N LEU A 157 7.64 -0.37 4.96
CA LEU A 157 6.24 -0.72 5.18
C LEU A 157 5.41 0.07 4.17
N VAL A 158 4.71 -0.65 3.29
CA VAL A 158 3.81 -0.05 2.29
C VAL A 158 2.38 -0.22 2.76
N THR A 159 1.69 0.90 2.93
CA THR A 159 0.27 0.94 3.25
C THR A 159 -0.50 1.41 2.03
N GLY A 160 -1.60 0.73 1.72
CA GLY A 160 -2.45 1.13 0.62
C GLY A 160 -3.58 0.14 0.36
N ARG A 161 -4.22 0.30 -0.79
CA ARG A 161 -5.30 -0.57 -1.21
C ARG A 161 -4.75 -1.69 -2.07
N LEU A 162 -4.92 -2.94 -1.62
CA LEU A 162 -4.53 -4.12 -2.37
C LEU A 162 -5.65 -4.53 -3.31
N SER A 163 -5.31 -4.91 -4.54
CA SER A 163 -6.21 -5.55 -5.49
C SER A 163 -5.57 -6.80 -6.06
N ILE A 164 -6.41 -7.77 -6.42
CA ILE A 164 -5.96 -8.94 -7.17
C ILE A 164 -5.95 -8.56 -8.65
N GLU A 165 -4.75 -8.41 -9.19
CA GLU A 165 -4.53 -8.05 -10.58
C GLU A 165 -3.28 -8.78 -11.09
N HIS A 166 -3.43 -9.50 -12.19
CA HIS A 166 -2.30 -10.10 -12.87
C HIS A 166 -1.60 -9.04 -13.71
N ALA A 167 -0.35 -8.77 -13.40
CA ALA A 167 0.46 -7.76 -14.07
C ALA A 167 1.83 -8.33 -14.44
N GLU A 168 2.24 -8.07 -15.68
CA GLU A 168 3.56 -8.40 -16.19
C GLU A 168 4.43 -7.14 -16.26
N SER A 169 5.67 -7.25 -15.81
CA SER A 169 6.70 -6.22 -15.94
C SER A 169 7.93 -6.81 -16.61
N GLU A 170 8.91 -5.97 -16.96
CA GLU A 170 10.18 -6.42 -17.54
C GLU A 170 10.98 -7.35 -16.60
N LEU A 171 10.70 -7.32 -15.28
CA LEU A 171 11.45 -8.07 -14.28
C LEU A 171 10.71 -9.29 -13.73
N ALA A 172 9.38 -9.24 -13.65
CA ALA A 172 8.58 -10.30 -13.05
C ALA A 172 7.07 -10.17 -13.34
N VAL A 173 6.35 -11.27 -13.08
CA VAL A 173 4.89 -11.32 -12.99
C VAL A 173 4.45 -11.14 -11.54
N SER A 174 3.38 -10.39 -11.32
CA SER A 174 2.73 -10.21 -10.03
C SER A 174 1.24 -10.54 -10.12
N SER A 175 0.66 -11.08 -9.05
CA SER A 175 -0.79 -11.33 -8.95
C SER A 175 -1.51 -10.34 -8.02
N TYR A 176 -0.79 -9.35 -7.50
CA TYR A 176 -1.34 -8.32 -6.63
C TYR A 176 -0.84 -6.94 -7.03
N ARG A 177 -1.74 -5.97 -7.06
CA ARG A 177 -1.40 -4.55 -7.19
C ARG A 177 -1.70 -3.83 -5.88
N LEU A 178 -0.89 -2.82 -5.54
CA LEU A 178 -1.13 -1.97 -4.38
C LEU A 178 -1.02 -0.51 -4.78
N ASP A 179 -2.13 0.23 -4.67
CA ASP A 179 -2.12 1.69 -4.77
C ASP A 179 -1.75 2.29 -3.41
N ALA A 180 -0.51 2.76 -3.31
CA ALA A 180 0.10 3.15 -2.04
C ALA A 180 -0.43 4.50 -1.57
N SER A 181 -0.91 4.54 -0.32
CA SER A 181 -1.26 5.78 0.37
C SER A 181 -0.13 6.27 1.27
N GLN A 182 0.74 5.37 1.74
CA GLN A 182 1.87 5.70 2.60
C GLN A 182 3.00 4.68 2.43
N ILE A 183 4.23 5.17 2.45
CA ILE A 183 5.45 4.35 2.47
C ILE A 183 6.32 4.86 3.60
N THR A 184 6.75 3.98 4.51
CA THR A 184 7.64 4.33 5.63
C THR A 184 8.79 3.33 5.74
N PRO A 185 9.93 3.71 6.35
CA PRO A 185 10.95 2.74 6.70
C PRO A 185 10.41 1.67 7.66
N TYR A 186 10.72 0.40 7.41
CA TYR A 186 10.41 -0.70 8.32
C TYR A 186 11.63 -1.00 9.20
N ARG A 187 11.43 -1.17 10.50
CA ARG A 187 12.49 -1.42 11.49
C ARG A 187 12.15 -2.60 12.38
#